data_AF-A0A0C6P5Q8-F1
#
_entry.id   AF-A0A0C6P5Q8-F1
#
_cell.length_a   1.000
_cell.length_b   1.000
_cell.length_c   1.000
_cell.angle_alpha   90.00
_cell.angle_beta   90.00
_cell.angle_gamma   90.00
#
_symmetry.space_group_name_H-M   'P 1'
#
loop_
_entity.id
_entity.type
_entity.pdbx_description
1 polymer ?
#
loop_
_entity_poly.entity_id
_entity_poly.type
_entity_poly.pdbx_seq_one_letter_code
_entity_poly.pdbx_strand_id
1 'polypeptide(L)'
;MPQMSYILYKTCLAAHRGLSRRRMPVGPAGRCFYCCFGINMAYFRRYTTPHPYGQTLRAGAAAGRASAARDGLRALDGPFVVADLETTGLSVATCEILEFAAVRVSACGQIEREFTQVVRTDGRVPPFISRLTGITQAEVERDGVPVRQAFGDFLDFIEGGPLFFHNASFDRRFLQAAADRTGLPFEAQTHCTLMLARQAWPELPSHKLNVLARHLGASEPTHRALADVRTTVAVALAARARLAAQG
;
A
#
# COMPACT_ATOMS: atom_id res chain seq x y z
N MET A 1 -26.83 23.30 17.68
CA MET A 1 -26.20 22.13 17.06
C MET A 1 -24.75 22.46 16.72
N PRO A 2 -23.82 21.55 17.01
CA PRO A 2 -23.26 21.46 18.37
C PRO A 2 -21.72 21.35 18.35
N GLN A 3 -21.00 21.86 19.35
CA GLN A 3 -20.65 21.13 20.59
C GLN A 3 -20.01 19.72 20.41
N MET A 4 -19.45 19.38 19.24
CA MET A 4 -18.71 18.11 19.01
C MET A 4 -17.19 18.27 18.82
N SER A 5 -16.63 19.48 18.95
CA SER A 5 -15.19 19.72 18.75
C SER A 5 -14.38 19.77 20.05
N TYR A 6 -15.03 19.92 21.21
CA TYR A 6 -14.33 20.15 22.49
C TYR A 6 -14.09 18.88 23.33
N ILE A 7 -14.84 17.79 23.08
CA ILE A 7 -14.71 16.51 23.79
C ILE A 7 -13.55 15.65 23.25
N LEU A 8 -13.21 15.78 21.96
CA LEU A 8 -12.09 15.07 21.32
C LEU A 8 -10.71 15.67 21.69
N TYR A 9 -10.65 16.98 21.96
CA TYR A 9 -9.41 17.63 22.39
C TYR A 9 -9.06 17.31 23.86
N LYS A 10 -10.06 17.23 24.75
CA LYS A 10 -9.83 16.95 26.18
C LYS A 10 -9.55 15.48 26.52
N THR A 11 -10.04 14.52 25.73
CA THR A 11 -9.69 13.09 25.94
C THR A 11 -8.29 12.75 25.45
N CYS A 12 -7.71 13.52 24.53
CA CYS A 12 -6.30 13.43 24.17
C CYS A 12 -5.40 13.94 25.32
N LEU A 13 -5.78 15.02 26.01
CA LEU A 13 -5.04 15.55 27.16
C LEU A 13 -5.18 14.70 28.45
N ALA A 14 -6.33 14.06 28.68
CA ALA A 14 -6.58 13.28 29.90
C ALA A 14 -5.80 11.93 29.93
N ALA A 15 -5.39 11.40 28.77
CA ALA A 15 -4.61 10.16 28.67
C ALA A 15 -3.11 10.32 28.99
N HIS A 16 -2.62 11.56 29.19
CA HIS A 16 -1.18 11.86 29.22
C HIS A 16 -0.68 12.49 30.52
N ARG A 17 -1.35 12.26 31.66
CA ARG A 17 -0.81 12.67 32.98
C ARG A 17 0.45 11.90 33.44
N GLY A 18 1.02 11.01 32.62
CA GLY A 18 2.15 10.16 33.02
C GLY A 18 3.31 10.01 32.02
N LEU A 19 3.28 10.66 30.85
CA LEU A 19 4.37 10.50 29.86
C LEU A 19 5.16 11.79 29.71
N SER A 20 6.43 11.71 30.16
CA SER A 20 7.48 12.71 30.00
C SER A 20 7.49 13.28 28.57
N ARG A 21 7.54 14.61 28.50
CA ARG A 21 7.62 15.41 27.27
C ARG A 21 8.91 15.11 26.49
N ARG A 22 8.92 14.07 25.64
CA ARG A 22 9.87 13.99 24.51
C ARG A 22 9.19 13.47 23.25
N ARG A 23 8.92 14.44 22.35
CA ARG A 23 8.80 14.38 20.89
C ARG A 23 7.74 13.43 20.29
N MET A 24 6.56 13.98 20.02
CA MET A 24 5.75 13.57 18.86
C MET A 24 5.94 14.59 17.73
N PRO A 25 6.07 14.16 16.46
CA PRO A 25 6.07 15.10 15.34
C PRO A 25 4.62 15.55 15.07
N VAL A 26 4.37 16.84 15.26
CA VAL A 26 3.07 17.49 14.99
C VAL A 26 3.13 18.08 13.59
N GLY A 27 2.22 17.70 12.70
CA GLY A 27 2.09 18.30 11.36
C GLY A 27 1.45 19.71 11.41
N PRO A 28 1.61 20.54 10.36
CA PRO A 28 1.30 21.97 10.42
C PRO A 28 -0.20 22.34 10.53
N ALA A 29 -1.12 21.37 10.51
CA ALA A 29 -2.57 21.61 10.52
C ALA A 29 -3.32 20.98 11.71
N GLY A 30 -2.63 20.46 12.73
CA GLY A 30 -3.27 20.03 13.99
C GLY A 30 -4.27 18.87 13.89
N ARG A 31 -4.25 18.07 12.81
CA ARG A 31 -5.06 16.84 12.68
C ARG A 31 -4.20 15.60 12.97
N CYS A 32 -4.82 14.62 13.64
CA CYS A 32 -4.18 13.33 13.95
C CYS A 32 -4.01 12.48 12.67
N PHE A 33 -2.82 11.90 12.50
CA PHE A 33 -2.30 11.12 11.36
C PHE A 33 -3.25 10.02 10.81
N TYR A 34 -4.16 9.49 11.64
CA TYR A 34 -4.94 8.28 11.33
C TYR A 34 -6.35 8.54 10.77
N CYS A 35 -6.85 9.78 10.83
CA CYS A 35 -8.25 10.06 10.49
C CYS A 35 -8.56 9.96 8.99
N CYS A 36 -7.54 9.94 8.12
CA CYS A 36 -7.71 9.87 6.66
C CYS A 36 -7.92 8.45 6.10
N PHE A 37 -7.66 7.38 6.89
CA PHE A 37 -7.67 6.00 6.39
C PHE A 37 -8.69 5.08 7.07
N GLY A 38 -9.58 5.61 7.93
CA GLY A 38 -10.58 4.80 8.65
C GLY A 38 -10.01 3.85 9.71
N ILE A 39 -8.70 3.90 9.98
CA ILE A 39 -8.02 3.01 10.94
C ILE A 39 -8.55 3.28 12.36
N ASN A 40 -9.04 2.24 13.04
CA ASN A 40 -9.63 2.35 14.37
C ASN A 40 -8.56 2.71 15.43
N MET A 41 -8.78 3.81 16.17
CA MET A 41 -7.90 4.30 17.25
C MET A 41 -7.62 3.28 18.37
N ALA A 42 -8.52 2.29 18.59
CA ALA A 42 -8.32 1.24 19.59
C ALA A 42 -7.11 0.35 19.27
N TYR A 43 -6.76 0.22 17.99
CA TYR A 43 -5.60 -0.54 17.54
C TYR A 43 -4.29 0.02 18.11
N PHE A 44 -4.13 1.35 18.13
CA PHE A 44 -2.88 2.00 18.57
C PHE A 44 -2.63 1.93 20.08
N ARG A 45 -3.68 1.82 20.90
CA ARG A 45 -3.55 1.74 22.36
C ARG A 45 -3.07 0.37 22.85
N ARG A 46 -3.17 -0.69 22.04
CA ARG A 46 -3.05 -2.07 22.52
C ARG A 46 -1.64 -2.68 22.42
N TYR A 47 -0.68 -2.04 21.74
CA TYR A 47 0.59 -2.68 21.35
C TYR A 47 1.86 -2.05 21.99
N THR A 48 1.83 -1.72 23.28
CA THR A 48 2.98 -1.17 24.04
C THR A 48 3.66 -2.17 24.99
N THR A 49 3.47 -3.49 24.82
CA THR A 49 4.13 -4.48 25.68
C THR A 49 4.78 -5.61 24.86
N PRO A 50 6.09 -5.89 25.02
CA PRO A 50 6.79 -6.94 24.29
C PRO A 50 6.59 -8.32 24.94
N HIS A 51 6.57 -9.38 24.13
CA HIS A 51 6.60 -10.78 24.59
C HIS A 51 7.51 -11.63 23.68
N PRO A 52 8.28 -12.62 24.21
CA PRO A 52 9.35 -13.26 23.47
C PRO A 52 9.02 -14.71 23.06
N TYR A 53 9.25 -15.06 21.79
CA TYR A 53 9.67 -16.38 21.27
C TYR A 53 9.75 -16.27 19.73
N GLY A 54 10.65 -16.83 18.94
CA GLY A 54 11.73 -17.81 19.09
C GLY A 54 11.93 -18.41 17.68
N GLN A 55 13.10 -18.20 17.07
CA GLN A 55 13.43 -18.55 15.68
C GLN A 55 13.88 -20.01 15.53
N THR A 56 13.80 -20.59 14.32
CA THR A 56 15.03 -21.00 13.57
C THR A 56 14.74 -21.51 12.14
N LEU A 57 15.79 -21.40 11.29
CA LEU A 57 16.05 -22.04 9.98
C LEU A 57 15.51 -21.38 8.69
N ARG A 58 16.26 -20.40 8.10
CA ARG A 58 16.40 -20.12 6.62
C ARG A 58 17.53 -19.09 6.31
N ALA A 59 18.75 -19.24 6.84
CA ALA A 59 19.74 -18.15 6.92
C ALA A 59 20.02 -17.34 5.61
N GLY A 60 20.26 -17.98 4.46
CA GLY A 60 20.65 -17.27 3.22
C GLY A 60 19.53 -16.49 2.54
N ALA A 61 18.39 -17.14 2.28
CA ALA A 61 17.22 -16.47 1.73
C ALA A 61 16.54 -15.53 2.75
N ALA A 62 16.71 -15.78 4.06
CA ALA A 62 16.24 -14.87 5.10
C ALA A 62 17.09 -13.60 5.17
N ALA A 63 18.41 -13.68 4.99
CA ALA A 63 19.27 -12.49 4.97
C ALA A 63 18.91 -11.52 3.83
N GLY A 64 18.70 -12.04 2.61
CA GLY A 64 18.25 -11.23 1.47
C GLY A 64 16.87 -10.62 1.70
N ARG A 65 15.92 -11.38 2.26
CA ARG A 65 14.59 -10.86 2.63
C ARG A 65 14.65 -9.82 3.75
N ALA A 66 15.51 -10.01 4.74
CA ALA A 66 15.70 -9.05 5.82
C ALA A 66 16.33 -7.74 5.32
N SER A 67 17.24 -7.79 4.36
CA SER A 67 17.76 -6.58 3.71
C SER A 67 16.66 -5.82 2.96
N ALA A 68 15.92 -6.50 2.09
CA ALA A 68 14.84 -5.86 1.31
C ALA A 68 13.71 -5.30 2.19
N ALA A 69 13.40 -5.95 3.32
CA ALA A 69 12.43 -5.41 4.29
C ALA A 69 12.96 -4.15 4.99
N ARG A 70 14.25 -4.09 5.35
CA ARG A 70 14.87 -2.88 5.92
C ARG A 70 14.90 -1.73 4.92
N ASP A 71 15.26 -2.00 3.66
CA ASP A 71 15.28 -0.99 2.61
C ASP A 71 13.87 -0.46 2.34
N GLY A 72 12.87 -1.36 2.29
CA GLY A 72 11.46 -0.98 2.19
C GLY A 72 10.97 -0.17 3.40
N LEU A 73 11.41 -0.48 4.62
CA LEU A 73 11.04 0.30 5.79
C LEU A 73 11.62 1.72 5.73
N ARG A 74 12.90 1.86 5.37
CA ARG A 74 13.56 3.17 5.17
C ARG A 74 12.91 4.00 4.07
N ALA A 75 12.49 3.35 2.98
CA ALA A 75 11.80 4.01 1.89
C ALA A 75 10.44 4.62 2.30
N LEU A 76 9.85 4.22 3.42
CA LEU A 76 8.64 4.83 3.98
C LEU A 76 8.91 6.05 4.88
N ASP A 77 10.17 6.48 5.06
CA ASP A 77 10.50 7.68 5.84
C ASP A 77 10.38 8.99 5.02
N GLY A 78 10.43 8.88 3.68
CA GLY A 78 10.22 9.98 2.74
C GLY A 78 8.87 9.90 2.02
N PRO A 79 8.63 10.74 1.00
CA PRO A 79 7.53 10.55 0.06
C PRO A 79 7.69 9.22 -0.71
N PHE A 80 6.59 8.52 -0.93
CA PHE A 80 6.58 7.25 -1.65
C PHE A 80 5.29 7.10 -2.45
N VAL A 81 5.26 6.13 -3.36
CA VAL A 81 4.07 5.74 -4.11
C VAL A 81 3.68 4.33 -3.75
N VAL A 82 2.38 4.10 -3.56
CA VAL A 82 1.80 2.76 -3.51
C VAL A 82 1.00 2.55 -4.78
N ALA A 83 1.15 1.41 -5.41
CA ALA A 83 0.44 1.06 -6.63
C ALA A 83 -0.11 -0.36 -6.55
N ASP A 84 -1.02 -0.66 -7.47
CA ASP A 84 -1.64 -1.95 -7.70
C ASP A 84 -2.04 -2.05 -9.17
N LEU A 85 -1.96 -3.25 -9.74
CA LEU A 85 -2.37 -3.53 -11.12
C LEU A 85 -3.51 -4.53 -11.14
N GLU A 86 -4.57 -4.23 -11.90
CA GLU A 86 -5.47 -5.28 -12.36
C GLU A 86 -4.97 -5.84 -13.68
N THR A 87 -5.15 -7.14 -13.89
CA THR A 87 -4.65 -7.86 -15.06
C THR A 87 -5.70 -8.82 -15.60
N THR A 88 -5.61 -9.18 -16.87
CA THR A 88 -6.51 -10.18 -17.48
C THR A 88 -6.21 -11.62 -17.04
N GLY A 89 -5.24 -11.81 -16.13
CA GLY A 89 -4.87 -13.10 -15.56
C GLY A 89 -3.45 -13.08 -14.98
N LEU A 90 -2.93 -14.23 -14.57
CA LEU A 90 -1.72 -14.29 -13.72
C LEU A 90 -0.38 -14.39 -14.49
N SER A 91 -0.45 -14.58 -15.81
CA SER A 91 0.72 -14.89 -16.64
C SER A 91 1.08 -13.71 -17.53
N VAL A 92 2.29 -13.18 -17.39
CA VAL A 92 2.79 -12.10 -18.25
C VAL A 92 2.98 -12.53 -19.72
N ALA A 93 3.02 -13.84 -19.99
CA ALA A 93 3.17 -14.35 -21.35
C ALA A 93 1.86 -14.33 -22.16
N THR A 94 0.72 -14.32 -21.47
CA THR A 94 -0.61 -14.50 -22.10
C THR A 94 -1.66 -13.51 -21.61
N CYS A 95 -1.33 -12.70 -20.60
CA CYS A 95 -2.25 -11.76 -19.96
C CYS A 95 -1.67 -10.35 -20.02
N GLU A 96 -2.56 -9.39 -19.91
CA GLU A 96 -2.28 -7.97 -20.09
C GLU A 96 -2.64 -7.19 -18.83
N ILE A 97 -2.02 -6.03 -18.65
CA ILE A 97 -2.46 -5.05 -17.66
C ILE A 97 -3.80 -4.48 -18.11
N LEU A 98 -4.75 -4.40 -17.18
CA LEU A 98 -6.13 -3.96 -17.38
C LEU A 98 -6.39 -2.60 -16.70
N GLU A 99 -5.77 -2.35 -15.54
CA GLU A 99 -5.84 -1.07 -14.83
C GLU A 99 -4.50 -0.81 -14.13
N PHE A 100 -4.01 0.41 -14.20
CA PHE A 100 -3.03 0.93 -13.27
C PHE A 100 -3.75 1.75 -12.20
N ALA A 101 -3.44 1.55 -10.92
CA ALA A 101 -3.73 2.55 -9.90
C ALA A 101 -2.50 2.86 -9.06
N ALA A 102 -2.40 4.12 -8.63
CA ALA A 102 -1.33 4.57 -7.76
C ALA A 102 -1.78 5.72 -6.86
N VAL A 103 -1.17 5.79 -5.68
CA VAL A 103 -1.36 6.85 -4.71
C VAL A 103 0.00 7.35 -4.25
N ARG A 104 0.22 8.66 -4.37
CA ARG A 104 1.40 9.32 -3.83
C ARG A 104 1.14 9.73 -2.39
N VAL A 105 2.05 9.35 -1.51
CA VAL A 105 1.96 9.59 -0.08
C VAL A 105 3.15 10.46 0.35
N SER A 106 2.86 11.53 1.07
CA SER A 106 3.87 12.40 1.64
C SER A 106 4.66 11.72 2.76
N ALA A 107 5.81 12.27 3.14
CA ALA A 107 6.60 11.75 4.27
C ALA A 107 5.81 11.70 5.60
N CYS A 108 4.84 12.60 5.78
CA CYS A 108 3.95 12.62 6.94
C CYS A 108 2.72 11.72 6.79
N GLY A 109 2.68 10.85 5.77
CA GLY A 109 1.65 9.82 5.58
C GLY A 109 0.34 10.34 4.98
N GLN A 110 0.31 11.54 4.41
CA GLN A 110 -0.90 12.08 3.77
C GLN A 110 -0.94 11.70 2.29
N ILE A 111 -2.13 11.34 1.79
CA ILE A 111 -2.35 11.17 0.34
C ILE A 111 -2.26 12.55 -0.32
N GLU A 112 -1.36 12.70 -1.29
CA GLU A 112 -1.16 13.93 -2.06
C GLU A 112 -1.86 13.88 -3.42
N ARG A 113 -1.74 12.75 -4.11
CA ARG A 113 -2.27 12.53 -5.46
C ARG A 113 -2.72 11.09 -5.61
N GLU A 114 -3.69 10.90 -6.50
CA GLU A 114 -4.18 9.58 -6.91
C GLU A 114 -4.16 9.51 -8.44
N PHE A 115 -3.94 8.30 -8.96
CA PHE A 115 -3.89 8.00 -10.38
C PHE A 115 -4.62 6.69 -10.63
N THR A 116 -5.42 6.67 -11.69
CA THR A 116 -6.06 5.47 -12.22
C THR A 116 -6.11 5.55 -13.73
N GLN A 117 -5.76 4.46 -14.41
CA GLN A 117 -5.86 4.39 -15.87
C GLN A 117 -6.27 2.99 -16.30
N VAL A 118 -7.46 2.89 -16.91
CA VAL A 118 -7.89 1.67 -17.60
C VAL A 118 -7.08 1.53 -18.88
N VAL A 119 -6.66 0.30 -19.17
CA VAL A 119 -5.81 -0.04 -20.30
C VAL A 119 -6.63 -0.77 -21.34
N ARG A 120 -6.50 -0.36 -22.60
CA ARG A 120 -7.05 -1.09 -23.74
C ARG A 120 -6.27 -2.39 -23.92
N THR A 121 -6.97 -3.52 -23.85
CA THR A 121 -6.41 -4.86 -24.07
C THR A 121 -6.63 -5.30 -25.51
N ASP A 122 -5.71 -6.09 -26.05
CA ASP A 122 -5.87 -6.70 -27.38
C ASP A 122 -6.89 -7.85 -27.33
N GLY A 123 -6.94 -8.57 -26.21
CA GLY A 123 -7.92 -9.62 -25.94
C GLY A 123 -9.20 -9.13 -25.26
N ARG A 124 -10.20 -10.01 -25.18
CA ARG A 124 -11.39 -9.77 -24.36
C ARG A 124 -11.05 -9.94 -22.87
N VAL A 125 -11.65 -9.11 -22.02
CA VAL A 125 -11.59 -9.28 -20.56
C VAL A 125 -12.28 -10.59 -20.17
N PRO A 126 -11.59 -11.55 -19.53
CA PRO A 126 -12.23 -12.81 -19.16
C PRO A 126 -13.38 -12.60 -18.18
N PRO A 127 -14.52 -13.33 -18.30
CA PRO A 127 -15.68 -13.10 -17.44
C PRO A 127 -15.40 -13.25 -15.94
N PHE A 128 -14.48 -14.13 -15.56
CA PHE A 128 -14.04 -14.26 -14.17
C PHE A 128 -13.30 -13.01 -13.69
N ILE A 129 -12.39 -12.45 -14.50
CA ILE A 129 -11.69 -11.21 -14.18
C ILE A 129 -12.68 -10.07 -14.08
N SER A 130 -13.61 -9.93 -15.03
CA SER A 130 -14.62 -8.87 -14.97
C SER A 130 -15.51 -8.96 -13.72
N ARG A 131 -15.84 -10.17 -13.24
CA ARG A 131 -16.56 -10.35 -11.96
C ARG A 131 -15.69 -10.04 -10.75
N LEU A 132 -14.41 -10.40 -10.81
CA LEU A 132 -13.48 -10.17 -9.72
C LEU A 132 -13.22 -8.67 -9.58
N THR A 133 -12.87 -8.02 -10.68
CA THR A 133 -12.39 -6.63 -10.69
C THR A 133 -13.48 -5.63 -11.00
N GLY A 134 -14.68 -6.04 -11.42
CA GLY A 134 -15.71 -5.12 -11.89
C GLY A 134 -15.38 -4.36 -13.18
N ILE A 135 -14.17 -4.52 -13.76
CA ILE A 135 -13.80 -3.88 -15.01
C ILE A 135 -14.47 -4.66 -16.15
N THR A 136 -15.38 -4.00 -16.86
CA THR A 136 -16.14 -4.63 -17.94
C THR A 136 -15.47 -4.43 -19.29
N GLN A 137 -15.77 -5.30 -20.26
CA GLN A 137 -15.33 -5.09 -21.64
C GLN A 137 -15.78 -3.72 -22.19
N ALA A 138 -16.99 -3.26 -21.83
CA ALA A 138 -17.50 -1.95 -22.22
C ALA A 138 -16.72 -0.78 -21.60
N GLU A 139 -16.26 -0.92 -20.34
CA GLU A 139 -15.38 0.07 -19.70
C GLU A 139 -14.02 0.13 -20.40
N VAL A 140 -13.43 -1.01 -20.75
CA VAL A 140 -12.17 -1.06 -21.51
C VAL A 140 -12.32 -0.42 -22.89
N GLU A 141 -13.42 -0.65 -23.58
CA GLU A 141 -13.68 -0.06 -24.91
C GLU A 141 -13.91 1.45 -24.85
N ARG A 142 -14.59 1.93 -23.80
CA ARG A 142 -14.92 3.35 -23.62
C ARG A 142 -13.77 4.16 -23.06
N ASP A 143 -13.13 3.68 -21.99
CA ASP A 143 -12.20 4.44 -21.16
C ASP A 143 -10.74 3.96 -21.30
N GLY A 144 -10.52 2.79 -21.91
CA GLY A 144 -9.20 2.20 -22.08
C GLY A 144 -8.32 2.95 -23.07
N VAL A 145 -7.12 3.33 -22.62
CA VAL A 145 -6.08 3.94 -23.48
C VAL A 145 -5.02 2.90 -23.88
N PRO A 146 -4.27 3.12 -24.98
CA PRO A 146 -3.19 2.20 -25.37
C PRO A 146 -2.16 2.02 -24.25
N VAL A 147 -1.66 0.79 -24.07
CA VAL A 147 -0.70 0.47 -22.99
C VAL A 147 0.53 1.39 -22.97
N ARG A 148 1.03 1.80 -24.13
CA ARG A 148 2.18 2.73 -24.21
C ARG A 148 1.87 4.07 -23.55
N GLN A 149 0.65 4.57 -23.71
CA GLN A 149 0.20 5.80 -23.07
C GLN A 149 0.00 5.57 -21.57
N ALA A 150 -0.80 4.57 -21.18
CA ALA A 150 -1.08 4.29 -19.78
C ALA A 150 0.19 4.05 -18.95
N PHE A 151 1.15 3.32 -19.52
CA PHE A 151 2.42 3.04 -18.87
C PHE A 151 3.30 4.30 -18.78
N GLY A 152 3.34 5.14 -19.82
CA GLY A 152 4.01 6.43 -19.78
C GLY A 152 3.44 7.34 -18.68
N ASP A 153 2.11 7.49 -18.65
CA ASP A 153 1.41 8.31 -17.65
C ASP A 153 1.65 7.77 -16.22
N PHE A 154 1.73 6.44 -16.05
CA PHE A 154 2.10 5.81 -14.79
C PHE A 154 3.56 6.11 -14.40
N LEU A 155 4.51 6.02 -15.34
CA LEU A 155 5.93 6.35 -15.09
C LEU A 155 6.09 7.82 -14.68
N ASP A 156 5.37 8.72 -15.35
CA ASP A 156 5.34 10.15 -15.02
C ASP A 156 4.74 10.40 -13.63
N PHE A 157 3.70 9.64 -13.25
CA PHE A 157 3.11 9.73 -11.92
C PHE A 157 4.06 9.29 -10.80
N ILE A 158 4.83 8.21 -11.01
CA ILE A 158 5.72 7.67 -9.96
C ILE A 158 7.03 8.46 -9.81
N GLU A 159 7.43 9.23 -10.83
CA GLU A 159 8.60 10.12 -10.81
C GLU A 159 9.90 9.42 -10.38
N GLY A 160 10.03 8.11 -10.64
CA GLY A 160 11.17 7.30 -10.22
C GLY A 160 11.32 7.11 -8.70
N GLY A 161 10.35 7.55 -7.90
CA GLY A 161 10.38 7.43 -6.44
C GLY A 161 10.19 6.00 -5.92
N PRO A 162 10.31 5.78 -4.60
CA PRO A 162 10.08 4.47 -4.01
C PRO A 162 8.66 3.98 -4.28
N LEU A 163 8.54 2.80 -4.90
CA LEU A 163 7.27 2.25 -5.37
C LEU A 163 6.92 0.98 -4.60
N PHE A 164 5.75 0.97 -3.97
CA PHE A 164 5.29 -0.12 -3.12
C PHE A 164 4.09 -0.84 -3.73
N PHE A 165 4.11 -2.17 -3.62
CA PHE A 165 2.97 -3.04 -3.94
C PHE A 165 2.75 -4.04 -2.80
N HIS A 166 1.53 -4.56 -2.70
CA HIS A 166 1.26 -5.71 -1.84
C HIS A 166 1.49 -6.99 -2.63
N ASN A 167 2.58 -7.71 -2.34
CA ASN A 167 3.09 -8.82 -3.17
C ASN A 167 3.77 -8.37 -4.48
N ALA A 168 4.67 -7.38 -4.37
CA ALA A 168 5.34 -6.69 -5.48
C ALA A 168 6.00 -7.54 -6.57
N SER A 169 6.32 -8.81 -6.30
CA SER A 169 6.89 -9.68 -7.33
C SER A 169 5.91 -9.95 -8.48
N PHE A 170 4.60 -9.90 -8.20
CA PHE A 170 3.56 -10.03 -9.22
C PHE A 170 3.55 -8.81 -10.15
N ASP A 171 3.33 -7.62 -9.60
CA ASP A 171 3.21 -6.37 -10.33
C ASP A 171 4.48 -6.03 -11.10
N ARG A 172 5.64 -6.20 -10.46
CA ARG A 172 6.95 -5.94 -11.08
C ARG A 172 7.14 -6.73 -12.37
N ARG A 173 6.66 -7.97 -12.46
CA ARG A 173 6.77 -8.77 -13.69
C ARG A 173 5.92 -8.17 -14.81
N PHE A 174 4.72 -7.68 -14.51
CA PHE A 174 3.86 -7.02 -15.49
C PHE A 174 4.43 -5.66 -15.93
N LEU A 175 4.99 -4.87 -15.00
CA LEU A 175 5.67 -3.61 -15.33
C LEU A 175 6.90 -3.84 -16.21
N GLN A 176 7.69 -4.88 -15.95
CA GLN A 176 8.82 -5.23 -16.81
C GLN A 176 8.35 -5.62 -18.22
N ALA A 177 7.31 -6.46 -18.33
CA ALA A 177 6.74 -6.83 -19.62
C ALA A 177 6.15 -5.61 -20.36
N ALA A 178 5.57 -4.65 -19.65
CA ALA A 178 5.10 -3.40 -20.22
C ALA A 178 6.26 -2.52 -20.71
N ALA A 179 7.35 -2.43 -19.96
CA ALA A 179 8.58 -1.74 -20.37
C ALA A 179 9.14 -2.34 -21.66
N ASP A 180 9.30 -3.66 -21.71
CA ASP A 180 9.81 -4.38 -22.87
C ASP A 180 8.90 -4.17 -24.10
N ARG A 181 7.58 -4.24 -23.91
CA ARG A 181 6.58 -4.06 -24.98
C ARG A 181 6.53 -2.63 -25.52
N THR A 182 6.77 -1.63 -24.69
CA THR A 182 6.57 -0.21 -25.05
C THR A 182 7.86 0.52 -25.39
N GLY A 183 9.02 -0.05 -25.03
CA GLY A 183 10.33 0.58 -25.11
C GLY A 183 10.56 1.68 -24.07
N LEU A 184 9.66 1.84 -23.09
CA LEU A 184 9.81 2.83 -22.02
C LEU A 184 10.56 2.21 -20.82
N PRO A 185 11.58 2.86 -20.26
CA PRO A 185 12.38 2.29 -19.17
C PRO A 185 11.59 2.25 -17.85
N PHE A 186 11.74 1.16 -17.10
CA PHE A 186 11.21 1.01 -15.74
C PHE A 186 12.35 0.85 -14.73
N GLU A 187 12.67 1.95 -14.05
CA GLU A 187 13.86 2.02 -13.17
C GLU A 187 13.50 2.18 -11.68
N ALA A 188 12.21 2.30 -11.36
CA ALA A 188 11.76 2.55 -10.00
C ALA A 188 12.13 1.40 -9.05
N GLN A 189 12.63 1.75 -7.86
CA GLN A 189 12.89 0.77 -6.82
C GLN A 189 11.57 0.25 -6.24
N THR A 190 11.32 -1.05 -6.45
CA THR A 190 10.10 -1.71 -5.99
C THR A 190 10.25 -2.33 -4.61
N HIS A 191 9.30 -2.07 -3.71
CA HIS A 191 9.25 -2.59 -2.35
C HIS A 191 7.94 -3.37 -2.10
N CYS A 192 7.97 -4.30 -1.14
CA CYS A 192 6.86 -5.23 -0.91
C CYS A 192 6.26 -5.06 0.48
N THR A 193 5.03 -4.53 0.56
CA THR A 193 4.34 -4.32 1.85
C THR A 193 3.99 -5.64 2.53
N LEU A 194 3.83 -6.74 1.78
CA LEU A 194 3.66 -8.09 2.33
C LEU A 194 4.86 -8.52 3.19
N MET A 195 6.08 -8.14 2.82
CA MET A 195 7.28 -8.43 3.62
C MET A 195 7.29 -7.62 4.91
N LEU A 196 6.94 -6.33 4.83
CA LEU A 196 6.82 -5.46 6.00
C LEU A 196 5.72 -5.97 6.94
N ALA A 197 4.57 -6.36 6.41
CA ALA A 197 3.45 -6.88 7.18
C ALA A 197 3.81 -8.19 7.93
N ARG A 198 4.58 -9.08 7.31
CA ARG A 198 5.08 -10.30 7.96
C ARG A 198 6.01 -10.02 9.13
N GLN A 199 6.85 -9.00 9.01
CA GLN A 199 7.74 -8.59 10.10
C GLN A 199 6.99 -7.84 11.19
N ALA A 200 6.03 -6.99 10.81
CA ALA A 200 5.21 -6.24 11.74
C ALA A 200 4.32 -7.19 12.55
N TRP A 201 3.63 -8.12 11.90
CA TRP A 201 2.65 -9.00 12.53
C TRP A 201 2.96 -10.49 12.34
N PRO A 202 4.06 -11.01 12.89
CA PRO A 202 4.41 -12.42 12.77
C PRO A 202 3.34 -13.35 13.38
N GLU A 203 2.49 -12.83 14.26
CA GLU A 203 1.41 -13.56 14.93
C GLU A 203 0.18 -13.82 14.03
N LEU A 204 0.03 -13.12 12.90
CA LEU A 204 -1.14 -13.29 12.04
C LEU A 204 -1.04 -14.58 11.21
N PRO A 205 -2.14 -15.33 11.06
CA PRO A 205 -2.15 -16.59 10.30
C PRO A 205 -1.98 -16.37 8.79
N SER A 206 -2.24 -15.15 8.32
CA SER A 206 -2.12 -14.77 6.92
C SER A 206 -1.88 -13.27 6.82
N HIS A 207 -1.17 -12.86 5.78
CA HIS A 207 -0.89 -11.47 5.46
C HIS A 207 -1.51 -11.08 4.11
N LYS A 208 -2.57 -11.76 3.68
CA LYS A 208 -3.39 -11.30 2.55
C LYS A 208 -3.98 -9.93 2.87
N LEU A 209 -4.14 -9.08 1.85
CA LEU A 209 -4.60 -7.70 2.03
C LEU A 209 -5.93 -7.61 2.79
N ASN A 210 -6.89 -8.50 2.51
CA ASN A 210 -8.18 -8.54 3.22
C ASN A 210 -8.08 -8.98 4.70
N VAL A 211 -7.07 -9.78 5.06
CA VAL A 211 -6.81 -10.16 6.45
C VAL A 211 -6.20 -8.98 7.20
N LEU A 212 -5.25 -8.29 6.56
CA LEU A 212 -4.61 -7.09 7.12
C LEU A 212 -5.60 -5.94 7.26
N ALA A 213 -6.46 -5.71 6.26
CA ALA A 213 -7.50 -4.70 6.29
C ALA A 213 -8.39 -4.86 7.54
N ARG A 214 -8.93 -6.08 7.74
CA ARG A 214 -9.75 -6.41 8.92
C ARG A 214 -8.97 -6.25 10.23
N HIS A 215 -7.71 -6.67 10.28
CA HIS A 215 -6.85 -6.51 11.46
C HIS A 215 -6.65 -5.03 11.84
N LEU A 216 -6.54 -4.15 10.85
CA LEU A 216 -6.33 -2.72 11.03
C LEU A 216 -7.64 -1.93 11.18
N GLY A 217 -8.78 -2.55 10.90
CA GLY A 217 -10.07 -1.85 10.76
C GLY A 217 -10.10 -0.91 9.55
N ALA A 218 -9.30 -1.17 8.52
CA ALA A 218 -9.33 -0.46 7.25
C ALA A 218 -10.42 -1.04 6.33
N SER A 219 -10.76 -0.30 5.27
CA SER A 219 -11.66 -0.80 4.22
C SER A 219 -11.14 -2.11 3.62
N GLU A 220 -12.04 -3.05 3.35
CA GLU A 220 -11.66 -4.31 2.71
C GLU A 220 -11.35 -4.08 1.22
N PRO A 221 -10.35 -4.78 0.66
CA PRO A 221 -10.05 -4.72 -0.76
C PRO A 221 -11.21 -5.28 -1.57
N THR A 222 -11.48 -4.64 -2.69
CA THR A 222 -12.60 -4.99 -3.59
C THR A 222 -12.14 -5.49 -4.94
N HIS A 223 -10.81 -5.63 -5.15
CA HIS A 223 -10.23 -5.86 -6.47
C HIS A 223 -10.57 -4.73 -7.47
N ARG A 224 -10.69 -3.51 -6.94
CA ARG A 224 -10.54 -2.28 -7.75
C ARG A 224 -9.23 -1.68 -7.34
N ALA A 225 -8.33 -1.46 -8.31
CA ALA A 225 -6.94 -1.16 -8.00
C ALA A 225 -6.80 0.03 -7.03
N LEU A 226 -7.55 1.13 -7.23
CA LEU A 226 -7.44 2.29 -6.34
C LEU A 226 -7.89 2.02 -4.89
N ALA A 227 -8.94 1.23 -4.70
CA ALA A 227 -9.41 0.85 -3.37
C ALA A 227 -8.39 -0.02 -2.64
N ASP A 228 -7.79 -0.96 -3.38
CA ASP A 228 -6.77 -1.88 -2.88
C ASP A 228 -5.45 -1.13 -2.60
N VAL A 229 -5.09 -0.12 -3.40
CA VAL A 229 -3.97 0.79 -3.14
C VAL A 229 -4.17 1.55 -1.84
N ARG A 230 -5.33 2.15 -1.59
CA ARG A 230 -5.61 2.87 -0.33
C ARG A 230 -5.49 1.96 0.89
N THR A 231 -5.99 0.73 0.77
CA THR A 231 -5.81 -0.30 1.81
C THR A 231 -4.34 -0.65 2.01
N THR A 232 -3.58 -0.76 0.92
CA THR A 232 -2.14 -1.03 0.96
C THR A 232 -1.35 0.11 1.59
N VAL A 233 -1.74 1.38 1.38
CA VAL A 233 -1.17 2.55 2.09
C VAL A 233 -1.40 2.41 3.60
N ALA A 234 -2.62 2.09 4.03
CA ALA A 234 -2.93 1.88 5.44
C ALA A 234 -2.06 0.78 6.06
N VAL A 235 -1.88 -0.34 5.34
CA VAL A 235 -0.98 -1.43 5.75
C VAL A 235 0.47 -0.97 5.85
N ALA A 236 0.99 -0.25 4.85
CA ALA A 236 2.37 0.22 4.83
C ALA A 236 2.67 1.15 6.01
N LEU A 237 1.80 2.13 6.25
CA LEU A 237 1.95 3.09 7.35
C LEU A 237 1.82 2.41 8.72
N ALA A 238 0.87 1.48 8.87
CA ALA A 238 0.71 0.72 10.12
C ALA A 238 1.91 -0.21 10.38
N ALA A 239 2.44 -0.87 9.35
CA ALA A 239 3.63 -1.69 9.46
C ALA A 239 4.84 -0.85 9.86
N ARG A 240 5.05 0.32 9.22
CA ARG A 240 6.11 1.28 9.59
C ARG A 240 6.00 1.67 11.06
N ALA A 241 4.83 2.12 11.50
CA ALA A 241 4.60 2.58 12.87
C ALA A 241 4.87 1.48 13.90
N ARG A 242 4.43 0.25 13.61
CA ARG A 242 4.66 -0.90 14.51
C ARG A 242 6.13 -1.30 14.58
N LEU A 243 6.81 -1.39 13.44
CA LEU A 243 8.22 -1.76 13.38
C LEU A 243 9.12 -0.71 14.06
N ALA A 244 8.78 0.57 13.92
CA ALA A 244 9.47 1.65 14.62
C ALA A 244 9.28 1.62 16.15
N ALA A 245 8.22 0.99 16.66
CA ALA A 245 7.99 0.84 18.10
C ALA A 245 8.67 -0.41 18.69
N GLN A 246 9.21 -1.30 17.85
CA GLN A 246 9.89 -2.53 18.27
C GLN A 246 11.42 -2.35 18.41
N GLY A 247 11.96 -1.20 17.99
CA GLY A 247 13.37 -0.80 18.14
C GLY A 247 13.49 0.56 18.79
#